data_AF-A0AAV2PUV8-F1
#
_entry.id   AF-A0AAV2PUV8-F1
#
_cell.length_a   1.000
_cell.length_b   1.000
_cell.length_c   1.000
_cell.angle_alpha   90.00
_cell.angle_beta   90.00
_cell.angle_gamma   90.00
#
_symmetry.space_group_name_H-M   'P 1'
#
loop_
_entity.id
_entity.type
_entity.pdbx_description
1 polymer ?
#
loop_
_entity_poly.entity_id
_entity_poly.type
_entity_poly.pdbx_seq_one_letter_code
_entity_poly.pdbx_strand_id
1 'polypeptide(L)'
;MIRSASLSFQGEMSSNPAEHISTSLQINMTRQLSRDQLLLELQNLFSMTYHIDMPSSLELSLNEMIKRASSSNIPSNKLYEFSMEKKKQKLVRIVNQSIPDGIFPKHYTGNLYDIKVGGQGPDDRIYNQHASIRKFIPRGTTLMSIDGINREENLDVVIYAMRKFTGGIGDDDESEPENNEIWRSYCLDDTEKAEKVVAMEKLNGEAAHFSGRFIDDKFYIITGSKNVHMIICCEEDVEKYEGIRYNNAKVIARAVWKHFVQLREKNREILFSLLHHTNCTVVCEILLPDNQHIVNLSSLKEPSLHVISMTPTISDKEETSLIALPPHHCIELLSALGFIATPYKIIDRQDLDKFIQRSRNEINKEGYVLYYLKMSSGYENTIGMAKTKTVWYVILRALREKAVFTFTTAKKRNGWSLDRNINSTHKRFNEIQRWLKFSNEHLSEWNKLSEQFLHWLDGEININSEAGESIRPNFPIIWDRFLKNTGNQLSVIK
;
A
#
# COMPACT_ATOMS: atom_id res chain seq x y z
N MET A 1 -22.10 20.08 -5.45
CA MET A 1 -22.62 18.77 -5.93
C MET A 1 -21.69 17.70 -5.38
N ILE A 2 -22.12 16.93 -4.38
CA ILE A 2 -21.35 15.79 -3.89
C ILE A 2 -21.44 14.72 -4.99
N ARG A 3 -20.43 14.62 -5.87
CA ARG A 3 -20.20 13.39 -6.63
C ARG A 3 -19.73 12.35 -5.63
N SER A 4 -20.66 11.78 -4.85
CA SER A 4 -20.42 10.46 -4.29
C SER A 4 -20.50 9.53 -5.48
N ALA A 5 -19.35 9.26 -6.09
CA ALA A 5 -19.17 8.01 -6.81
C ALA A 5 -19.17 6.88 -5.76
N SER A 6 -20.28 6.73 -5.02
CA SER A 6 -20.72 5.40 -4.65
C SER A 6 -21.18 4.78 -5.97
N LEU A 7 -20.21 4.39 -6.79
CA LEU A 7 -20.40 3.28 -7.68
C LEU A 7 -20.66 2.12 -6.71
N SER A 8 -21.94 1.95 -6.34
CA SER A 8 -22.45 0.65 -5.99
C SER A 8 -22.30 -0.15 -7.27
N PHE A 9 -21.08 -0.64 -7.51
CA PHE A 9 -20.82 -1.73 -8.39
C PHE A 9 -21.37 -2.98 -7.69
N GLN A 10 -22.69 -2.98 -7.45
CA GLN A 10 -23.52 -4.15 -7.54
C GLN A 10 -23.77 -4.38 -9.04
N GLY A 11 -22.69 -4.43 -9.82
CA GLY A 11 -22.70 -5.36 -10.91
C GLY A 11 -22.81 -6.69 -10.20
N GLU A 12 -23.94 -7.37 -10.34
CA GLU A 12 -23.94 -8.82 -10.28
C GLU A 12 -22.72 -9.22 -11.11
N MET A 13 -21.63 -9.60 -10.45
CA MET A 13 -20.63 -10.43 -11.10
C MET A 13 -21.43 -11.68 -11.39
N SER A 14 -22.06 -11.70 -12.58
CA SER A 14 -22.74 -12.85 -13.11
C SER A 14 -21.79 -13.99 -12.83
N SER A 15 -22.25 -14.97 -12.05
CA SER A 15 -21.50 -16.17 -11.76
C SER A 15 -21.22 -16.85 -13.08
N ASN A 16 -20.20 -16.38 -13.77
CA ASN A 16 -19.64 -17.02 -14.93
C ASN A 16 -19.25 -18.39 -14.40
N PRO A 17 -19.80 -19.48 -14.97
CA PRO A 17 -19.39 -20.80 -14.56
C PRO A 17 -17.88 -20.81 -14.69
N ALA A 18 -17.20 -21.16 -13.59
CA ALA A 18 -15.76 -21.33 -13.58
C ALA A 18 -15.43 -22.50 -14.51
N GLU A 19 -15.43 -22.25 -15.81
CA GLU A 19 -14.72 -23.08 -16.75
C GLU A 19 -13.29 -23.14 -16.22
N HIS A 20 -12.80 -24.35 -16.02
CA HIS A 20 -11.43 -24.62 -15.62
C HIS A 20 -10.51 -23.99 -16.67
N ILE A 21 -10.12 -22.73 -16.44
CA ILE A 21 -9.09 -22.05 -17.21
C ILE A 21 -7.82 -22.86 -16.97
N SER A 22 -7.32 -23.50 -18.03
CA SER A 22 -6.06 -24.24 -17.99
C SER A 22 -4.98 -23.37 -17.35
N THR A 23 -4.36 -23.86 -16.29
CA THR A 23 -3.31 -23.18 -15.53
C THR A 23 -2.05 -22.89 -16.35
N SER A 24 -1.94 -23.41 -17.57
CA SER A 24 -0.80 -23.20 -18.46
C SER A 24 -0.95 -21.98 -19.38
N LEU A 25 -1.81 -21.01 -19.06
CA LEU A 25 -2.05 -19.86 -19.93
C LEU A 25 -0.84 -18.93 -19.92
N GLN A 26 0.10 -19.15 -20.84
CA GLN A 26 1.16 -18.20 -21.11
C GLN A 26 0.52 -16.92 -21.65
N ILE A 27 0.78 -15.80 -20.99
CA ILE A 27 0.46 -14.48 -21.53
C ILE A 27 1.47 -14.20 -22.65
N ASN A 28 1.26 -14.82 -23.80
CA ASN A 28 2.05 -14.60 -25.01
C ASN A 28 1.59 -13.30 -25.64
N MET A 29 2.04 -12.16 -25.09
CA MET A 29 1.82 -10.87 -25.71
C MET A 29 3.11 -10.34 -26.31
N THR A 30 3.07 -10.23 -27.64
CA THR A 30 4.12 -9.65 -28.49
C THR A 30 3.78 -8.22 -28.92
N ARG A 31 2.57 -7.73 -28.64
CA ARG A 31 2.13 -6.42 -29.12
C ARG A 31 2.33 -5.32 -28.08
N GLN A 32 3.30 -4.46 -28.35
CA GLN A 32 3.48 -3.18 -27.68
C GLN A 32 2.80 -2.08 -28.52
N LEU A 33 1.86 -1.34 -27.93
CA LEU A 33 1.27 -0.17 -28.60
C LEU A 33 2.31 0.93 -28.72
N SER A 34 2.27 1.70 -29.82
CA SER A 34 3.04 2.95 -29.89
C SER A 34 2.51 3.95 -28.85
N ARG A 35 3.30 5.00 -28.55
CA ARG A 35 2.88 6.05 -27.62
C ARG A 35 1.53 6.67 -28.01
N ASP A 36 1.35 7.02 -29.28
CA ASP A 36 0.14 7.70 -29.74
C ASP A 36 -1.07 6.75 -29.73
N GLN A 37 -0.84 5.48 -30.08
CA GLN A 37 -1.86 4.43 -29.97
C GLN A 37 -2.28 4.22 -28.52
N LEU A 38 -1.33 4.17 -27.59
CA LEU A 38 -1.62 4.03 -26.16
C LEU A 38 -2.50 5.17 -25.66
N LEU A 39 -2.15 6.43 -25.95
CA LEU A 39 -2.93 7.59 -25.48
C LEU A 39 -4.35 7.58 -26.05
N LEU A 40 -4.50 7.28 -27.35
CA LEU A 40 -5.81 7.16 -27.99
C LEU A 40 -6.65 6.05 -27.37
N GLU A 41 -6.05 4.89 -27.10
CA GLU A 41 -6.77 3.76 -26.50
C GLU A 41 -7.15 4.02 -25.03
N LEU A 42 -6.33 4.74 -24.27
CA LEU A 42 -6.67 5.18 -22.91
C LEU A 42 -7.85 6.16 -22.93
N GLN A 43 -7.84 7.14 -23.84
CA GLN A 43 -8.95 8.07 -24.03
C GLN A 43 -10.24 7.33 -24.38
N ASN A 44 -10.20 6.44 -25.37
CA ASN A 44 -11.35 5.63 -25.76
C ASN A 44 -11.88 4.78 -24.61
N LEU A 45 -10.98 4.09 -23.89
CA LEU A 45 -11.36 3.26 -22.74
C LEU A 45 -12.04 4.09 -21.64
N PHE A 46 -11.49 5.26 -21.32
CA PHE A 46 -12.02 6.15 -20.30
C PHE A 46 -13.40 6.68 -20.71
N SER A 47 -13.54 7.19 -21.94
CA SER A 47 -14.81 7.70 -22.46
C SER A 47 -15.89 6.63 -22.56
N MET A 48 -15.53 5.41 -22.97
CA MET A 48 -16.47 4.29 -23.01
C MET A 48 -16.93 3.87 -21.60
N THR A 49 -16.05 3.90 -20.61
CA THR A 49 -16.34 3.44 -19.24
C THR A 49 -17.17 4.46 -18.46
N TYR A 50 -16.85 5.75 -18.58
CA TYR A 50 -17.43 6.80 -17.75
C TYR A 50 -18.38 7.74 -18.50
N HIS A 51 -18.55 7.55 -19.81
CA HIS A 51 -19.40 8.39 -20.67
C HIS A 51 -19.05 9.90 -20.60
N ILE A 52 -17.76 10.20 -20.38
CA ILE A 52 -17.19 11.55 -20.35
C ILE A 52 -15.81 11.52 -20.97
N ASP A 53 -15.38 12.62 -21.58
CA ASP A 53 -14.02 12.72 -22.09
C ASP A 53 -12.98 12.59 -20.98
N MET A 54 -11.83 12.00 -21.34
CA MET A 54 -10.70 11.92 -20.43
C MET A 54 -10.27 13.34 -20.01
N PRO A 55 -10.15 13.63 -18.71
CA PRO A 55 -9.74 14.95 -18.25
C PRO A 55 -8.39 15.36 -18.84
N SER A 56 -8.28 16.61 -19.30
CA SER A 56 -7.03 17.13 -19.89
C SER A 56 -5.85 17.06 -18.91
N SER A 57 -6.11 17.22 -17.60
CA SER A 57 -5.11 17.06 -16.54
C SER A 57 -4.53 15.64 -16.51
N LEU A 58 -5.36 14.60 -16.71
CA LEU A 58 -4.92 13.21 -16.79
C LEU A 58 -4.06 12.98 -18.03
N GLU A 59 -4.47 13.48 -19.19
CA GLU A 59 -3.69 13.38 -20.43
C GLU A 59 -2.32 14.05 -20.33
N LEU A 60 -2.27 15.26 -19.77
CA LEU A 60 -1.02 15.99 -19.57
C LEU A 60 -0.08 15.25 -18.62
N SER A 61 -0.60 14.73 -17.50
CA SER A 61 0.20 13.93 -16.56
C SER A 61 0.75 12.65 -17.20
N LEU A 62 -0.04 11.94 -18.00
CA LEU A 62 0.42 10.75 -18.73
C LEU A 62 1.55 11.08 -19.71
N ASN A 63 1.43 12.19 -20.45
CA ASN A 63 2.48 12.65 -21.37
C ASN A 63 3.79 12.98 -20.63
N GLU A 64 3.73 13.68 -19.49
CA GLU A 64 4.94 13.98 -18.70
C GLU A 64 5.55 12.70 -18.10
N MET A 65 4.75 11.71 -17.69
CA MET A 65 5.26 10.42 -17.24
C MET A 65 6.05 9.70 -18.34
N ILE A 66 5.54 9.66 -19.58
CA ILE A 66 6.23 9.04 -20.72
C ILE A 66 7.54 9.77 -21.04
N LYS A 67 7.51 11.11 -21.03
CA LYS A 67 8.72 11.93 -21.22
C LYS A 67 9.75 11.68 -20.13
N ARG A 68 9.31 11.58 -18.87
CA ARG A 68 10.14 11.30 -17.71
C ARG A 68 10.81 9.93 -17.82
N ALA A 69 10.05 8.89 -18.16
CA ALA A 69 10.53 7.53 -18.37
C ALA A 69 11.67 7.45 -19.40
N SER A 70 11.55 8.20 -20.50
CA SER A 70 12.57 8.26 -21.56
C SER A 70 13.92 8.82 -21.11
N SER A 71 13.97 9.43 -19.92
CA SER A 71 15.17 10.09 -19.36
C SER A 71 15.59 9.56 -17.98
N SER A 72 15.00 8.44 -17.51
CA SER A 72 15.18 7.97 -16.13
C SER A 72 16.50 7.25 -15.85
N ASN A 73 17.28 6.88 -16.86
CA ASN A 73 18.53 6.11 -16.67
C ASN A 73 19.57 6.89 -15.85
N ILE A 74 19.81 8.15 -16.18
CA ILE A 74 20.78 8.99 -15.45
C ILE A 74 20.35 9.18 -13.97
N PRO A 75 19.10 9.58 -13.67
CA PRO A 75 18.61 9.63 -12.29
C PRO A 75 18.66 8.29 -11.56
N SER A 76 18.46 7.16 -12.25
CA SER A 76 18.52 5.81 -11.65
C SER A 76 19.92 5.48 -11.14
N ASN A 77 20.95 5.78 -11.93
CA ASN A 77 22.35 5.63 -11.50
C ASN A 77 22.66 6.54 -10.29
N LYS A 78 22.25 7.81 -10.34
CA LYS A 78 22.42 8.75 -9.21
C LYS A 78 21.72 8.27 -7.93
N LEU A 79 20.54 7.66 -8.05
CA LEU A 79 19.83 7.07 -6.91
C LEU A 79 20.61 5.93 -6.29
N TYR A 80 21.20 5.07 -7.11
CA TYR A 80 22.03 3.97 -6.63
C TYR A 80 23.28 4.46 -5.92
N GLU A 81 23.99 5.43 -6.50
CA GLU A 81 25.16 6.08 -5.89
C GLU A 81 24.81 6.71 -4.54
N PHE A 82 23.72 7.50 -4.50
CA PHE A 82 23.20 8.08 -3.26
C PHE A 82 22.90 7.00 -2.22
N SER A 83 22.25 5.91 -2.63
CA SER A 83 21.89 4.81 -1.74
C SER A 83 23.12 4.09 -1.19
N MET A 84 24.17 3.93 -2.00
CA MET A 84 25.45 3.36 -1.59
C MET A 84 26.18 4.27 -0.58
N GLU A 85 26.12 5.59 -0.76
CA GLU A 85 26.62 6.55 0.23
C GLU A 85 25.86 6.43 1.56
N LYS A 86 24.52 6.40 1.53
CA LYS A 86 23.70 6.24 2.75
C LYS A 86 23.83 4.87 3.41
N LYS A 87 24.17 3.84 2.65
CA LYS A 87 24.53 2.51 3.18
C LYS A 87 25.81 2.56 4.00
N LYS A 88 26.84 3.31 3.58
CA LYS A 88 28.07 3.53 4.38
C LYS A 88 27.77 4.21 5.72
N GLN A 89 26.76 5.07 5.75
CA GLN A 89 26.28 5.76 6.96
C GLN A 89 25.33 4.90 7.82
N LYS A 90 25.03 3.65 7.42
CA LYS A 90 24.05 2.77 8.09
C LYS A 90 22.65 3.39 8.21
N LEU A 91 22.25 4.18 7.21
CA LEU A 91 20.90 4.77 7.10
C LEU A 91 20.04 4.03 6.07
N VAL A 92 20.67 3.34 5.12
CA VAL A 92 20.03 2.57 4.05
C VAL A 92 20.63 1.17 3.98
N ARG A 93 19.80 0.18 3.66
CA ARG A 93 20.19 -1.19 3.34
C ARG A 93 19.82 -1.45 1.88
N ILE A 94 20.78 -2.02 1.16
CA ILE A 94 20.60 -2.50 -0.22
C ILE A 94 20.73 -4.02 -0.18
N VAL A 95 19.69 -4.72 -0.62
CA VAL A 95 19.68 -6.17 -0.75
C VAL A 95 19.77 -6.50 -2.24
N ASN A 96 20.91 -7.07 -2.65
CA ASN A 96 21.12 -7.56 -4.00
C ASN A 96 20.59 -8.99 -4.13
N GLN A 97 19.92 -9.30 -5.23
CA GLN A 97 19.43 -10.63 -5.56
C GLN A 97 19.55 -10.86 -7.06
N SER A 98 20.21 -11.96 -7.45
CA SER A 98 20.18 -12.41 -8.85
C SER A 98 18.81 -12.92 -9.23
N ILE A 99 18.37 -12.57 -10.43
CA ILE A 99 17.12 -13.06 -11.03
C ILE A 99 17.34 -14.54 -11.37
N PRO A 100 16.47 -15.46 -10.89
CA PRO A 100 16.63 -16.90 -11.13
C PRO A 100 16.74 -17.27 -12.61
N ASP A 101 17.51 -18.33 -12.87
CA ASP A 101 17.71 -18.86 -14.21
C ASP A 101 16.39 -19.26 -14.88
N GLY A 102 16.32 -19.01 -16.19
CA GLY A 102 15.17 -19.37 -17.02
C GLY A 102 13.94 -18.47 -16.85
N ILE A 103 14.01 -17.38 -16.08
CA ILE A 103 13.01 -16.30 -16.17
C ILE A 103 13.28 -15.48 -17.43
N PHE A 104 14.52 -14.99 -17.57
CA PHE A 104 14.97 -14.30 -18.78
C PHE A 104 15.37 -15.27 -19.90
N PRO A 105 15.48 -14.77 -21.15
CA PRO A 105 16.07 -15.54 -22.25
C PRO A 105 17.53 -15.90 -21.93
N LYS A 106 18.04 -16.99 -22.51
CA LYS A 106 19.37 -17.57 -22.18
C LYS A 106 20.56 -16.62 -22.28
N HIS A 107 20.42 -15.51 -22.98
CA HIS A 107 21.48 -14.53 -23.22
C HIS A 107 21.36 -13.27 -22.35
N TYR A 108 20.43 -13.29 -21.39
CA TYR A 108 20.24 -12.25 -20.40
C TYR A 108 20.42 -12.80 -19.00
N THR A 109 21.11 -12.05 -18.17
CA THR A 109 21.12 -12.20 -16.71
C THR A 109 20.73 -10.87 -16.09
N GLY A 110 20.39 -10.87 -14.81
CA GLY A 110 20.13 -9.61 -14.14
C GLY A 110 20.05 -9.74 -12.63
N ASN A 111 20.06 -8.59 -11.99
CA ASN A 111 19.98 -8.48 -10.54
C ASN A 111 18.92 -7.46 -10.15
N LEU A 112 18.23 -7.73 -9.04
CA LEU A 112 17.36 -6.77 -8.36
C LEU A 112 18.06 -6.23 -7.11
N TYR A 113 17.99 -4.92 -6.93
CA TYR A 113 18.52 -4.21 -5.77
C TYR A 113 17.37 -3.60 -4.99
N ASP A 114 16.86 -4.31 -3.99
CA ASP A 114 15.85 -3.77 -3.07
C ASP A 114 16.53 -2.77 -2.12
N ILE A 115 16.16 -1.50 -2.25
CA ILE A 115 16.67 -0.39 -1.43
C ILE A 115 15.64 -0.03 -0.38
N LYS A 116 16.05 -0.08 0.88
CA LYS A 116 15.20 0.31 2.02
C LYS A 116 15.98 1.09 3.05
N VAL A 117 15.28 1.98 3.75
CA VAL A 117 15.81 2.58 4.97
C VAL A 117 16.15 1.47 5.97
N GLY A 118 17.28 1.61 6.65
CA GLY A 118 17.75 0.63 7.62
C GLY A 118 18.89 1.17 8.46
N GLY A 119 18.73 1.13 9.78
CA GLY A 119 19.69 1.64 10.77
C GLY A 119 19.31 1.22 12.19
N GLN A 120 19.91 1.84 13.21
CA GLN A 120 19.53 1.60 14.60
C GLN A 120 18.22 2.32 14.94
N GLY A 121 17.14 1.56 15.11
CA GLY A 121 15.82 2.05 15.49
C GLY A 121 14.78 2.01 14.37
N PRO A 122 13.59 2.59 14.58
CA PRO A 122 12.50 2.59 13.61
C PRO A 122 12.83 3.41 12.34
N ASP A 123 12.31 2.96 11.18
CA ASP A 123 12.42 3.68 9.90
C ASP A 123 12.01 5.16 10.04
N ASP A 124 10.95 5.42 10.82
CA ASP A 124 10.34 6.75 10.95
C ASP A 124 11.31 7.78 11.53
N ARG A 125 12.18 7.35 12.45
CA ARG A 125 13.22 8.20 13.02
C ARG A 125 14.20 8.66 11.94
N ILE A 126 14.64 7.75 11.07
CA ILE A 126 15.57 8.08 9.98
C ILE A 126 14.91 9.02 8.99
N TYR A 127 13.66 8.75 8.59
CA TYR A 127 12.93 9.65 7.71
C TYR A 127 12.74 11.04 8.33
N ASN A 128 12.40 11.15 9.62
CA ASN A 128 12.25 12.45 10.30
C ASN A 128 13.56 13.24 10.32
N GLN A 129 14.69 12.57 10.54
CA GLN A 129 16.00 13.21 10.71
C GLN A 129 16.70 13.56 9.38
N HIS A 130 16.33 12.92 8.26
CA HIS A 130 17.07 13.04 7.00
C HIS A 130 16.16 13.40 5.81
N ALA A 131 16.03 14.70 5.51
CA ALA A 131 15.21 15.21 4.41
C ALA A 131 15.60 14.66 3.03
N SER A 132 16.90 14.42 2.79
CA SER A 132 17.37 13.81 1.54
C SER A 132 16.88 12.36 1.39
N ILE A 133 16.82 11.58 2.47
CA ILE A 133 16.25 10.23 2.44
C ILE A 133 14.75 10.28 2.18
N ARG A 134 14.01 11.22 2.79
CA ARG A 134 12.58 11.44 2.49
C ARG A 134 12.34 11.73 1.01
N LYS A 135 13.22 12.55 0.41
CA LYS A 135 13.14 12.94 -1.00
C LYS A 135 13.44 11.79 -1.95
N PHE A 136 14.51 11.04 -1.70
CA PHE A 136 15.05 10.10 -2.70
C PHE A 136 14.69 8.64 -2.49
N ILE A 137 14.37 8.19 -1.27
CA ILE A 137 14.15 6.76 -0.95
C ILE A 137 12.69 6.52 -0.53
N PRO A 138 11.78 6.26 -1.49
CA PRO A 138 10.45 5.76 -1.21
C PRO A 138 10.42 4.44 -0.42
N ARG A 139 9.27 4.16 0.19
CA ARG A 139 9.02 2.87 0.85
C ARG A 139 8.60 1.82 -0.18
N GLY A 140 9.60 1.15 -0.76
CA GLY A 140 9.43 0.24 -1.89
C GLY A 140 10.21 0.78 -3.08
N THR A 141 11.52 0.60 -3.04
CA THR A 141 12.42 1.05 -4.10
C THR A 141 13.22 -0.15 -4.58
N THR A 142 13.15 -0.47 -5.86
CA THR A 142 13.90 -1.57 -6.46
C THR A 142 14.49 -1.12 -7.78
N LEU A 143 15.79 -1.34 -7.92
CA LEU A 143 16.52 -1.16 -9.17
C LEU A 143 16.76 -2.52 -9.80
N MET A 144 16.86 -2.55 -11.12
CA MET A 144 17.21 -3.72 -11.89
C MET A 144 18.45 -3.40 -12.72
N SER A 145 19.46 -4.27 -12.66
CA SER A 145 20.49 -4.35 -13.71
C SER A 145 20.18 -5.55 -14.59
N ILE A 146 20.37 -5.36 -15.90
CA ILE A 146 20.29 -6.44 -16.88
C ILE A 146 21.59 -6.44 -17.65
N ASP A 147 22.25 -7.59 -17.66
CA ASP A 147 23.41 -7.88 -18.49
C ASP A 147 22.93 -8.68 -19.70
N GLY A 148 23.34 -8.27 -20.90
CA GLY A 148 22.98 -8.94 -22.14
C GLY A 148 23.92 -8.60 -23.29
N ILE A 149 23.64 -9.12 -24.49
CA ILE A 149 24.49 -8.92 -25.67
C ILE A 149 24.53 -7.43 -26.03
N ASN A 150 25.72 -6.81 -25.91
CA ASN A 150 26.01 -5.42 -26.29
C ASN A 150 25.30 -4.32 -25.47
N ARG A 151 24.88 -4.59 -24.23
CA ARG A 151 24.39 -3.52 -23.34
C ARG A 151 25.41 -3.23 -22.25
N GLU A 152 25.78 -1.95 -22.12
CA GLU A 152 26.42 -1.46 -20.90
C GLU A 152 25.47 -1.67 -19.73
N GLU A 153 26.02 -2.05 -18.57
CA GLU A 153 25.26 -2.23 -17.33
C GLU A 153 24.55 -0.90 -17.01
N ASN A 154 23.23 -0.89 -17.20
CA ASN A 154 22.38 0.26 -16.91
C ASN A 154 21.38 -0.13 -15.82
N LEU A 155 21.25 0.73 -14.82
CA LEU A 155 20.27 0.56 -13.77
C LEU A 155 18.94 1.17 -14.19
N ASP A 156 17.88 0.37 -14.13
CA ASP A 156 16.49 0.80 -14.29
C ASP A 156 15.79 0.78 -12.93
N VAL A 157 15.18 1.89 -12.53
CA VAL A 157 14.27 1.90 -11.37
C VAL A 157 12.95 1.26 -11.79
N VAL A 158 12.82 -0.03 -11.47
CA VAL A 158 11.65 -0.84 -11.80
C VAL A 158 10.52 -0.67 -10.79
N ILE A 159 10.82 -0.40 -9.53
CA ILE A 159 9.81 -0.05 -8.51
C ILE A 159 10.26 1.23 -7.81
N TYR A 160 9.41 2.25 -7.88
CA TYR A 160 9.57 3.54 -7.18
C TYR A 160 8.24 3.88 -6.52
N ALA A 161 7.93 3.18 -5.43
CA ALA A 161 6.63 3.28 -4.75
C ALA A 161 6.44 4.65 -4.08
N MET A 162 5.48 4.74 -3.17
CA MET A 162 5.15 6.00 -2.53
C MET A 162 6.24 6.47 -1.56
N ARG A 163 6.53 7.77 -1.59
CA ARG A 163 7.38 8.40 -0.56
C ARG A 163 6.77 8.17 0.81
N LYS A 164 7.62 8.12 1.84
CA LYS A 164 7.11 8.09 3.21
C LYS A 164 6.23 9.31 3.43
N PHE A 165 5.07 9.10 4.01
CA PHE A 165 4.25 10.13 4.64
C PHE A 165 3.87 9.64 6.03
N THR A 166 3.40 10.54 6.87
CA THR A 166 3.02 10.23 8.25
C THR A 166 1.69 10.88 8.57
N GLY A 167 1.03 10.44 9.63
CA GLY A 167 -0.20 11.07 10.08
C GLY A 167 0.09 12.38 10.80
N GLY A 168 -0.91 13.25 10.81
CA GLY A 168 -0.94 14.39 11.71
C GLY A 168 -1.37 13.95 13.12
N ILE A 169 -2.22 14.74 13.77
CA ILE A 169 -2.77 14.43 15.09
C ILE A 169 -3.44 13.04 15.08
N GLY A 170 -2.96 12.12 15.92
CA GLY A 170 -3.60 10.80 16.14
C GLY A 170 -2.96 9.61 15.44
N ASP A 171 -1.67 9.67 15.10
CA ASP A 171 -0.94 8.57 14.47
C ASP A 171 -0.06 7.81 15.45
N ASP A 172 -0.29 6.49 15.51
CA ASP A 172 0.24 5.52 16.48
C ASP A 172 1.69 5.08 16.31
N ASP A 173 2.50 5.94 15.71
CA ASP A 173 3.92 5.64 15.60
C ASP A 173 4.57 5.94 16.98
N GLU A 174 5.26 4.94 17.57
CA GLU A 174 5.66 4.77 18.99
C GLU A 174 6.42 5.93 19.67
N SER A 175 6.69 7.01 18.95
CA SER A 175 7.24 8.24 19.46
C SER A 175 6.38 9.39 18.95
N GLU A 176 5.45 9.88 19.78
CA GLU A 176 4.81 11.16 19.51
C GLU A 176 5.90 12.21 19.35
N PRO A 177 5.95 12.91 18.21
CA PRO A 177 6.70 14.14 18.18
C PRO A 177 5.99 15.17 19.04
N GLU A 178 6.75 15.91 19.85
CA GLU A 178 6.24 17.07 20.62
C GLU A 178 5.52 18.09 19.72
N ASN A 179 5.78 18.05 18.41
CA ASN A 179 5.18 18.90 17.40
C ASN A 179 4.24 18.13 16.45
N ASN A 180 2.95 18.47 16.48
CA ASN A 180 1.91 17.94 15.58
C ASN A 180 2.10 18.31 14.09
N GLU A 181 3.11 19.10 13.75
CA GLU A 181 3.37 19.57 12.38
C GLU A 181 4.45 18.79 11.64
N ILE A 182 5.10 17.79 12.24
CA ILE A 182 6.18 17.04 11.56
C ILE A 182 5.74 16.47 10.21
N TRP A 183 4.49 16.03 10.09
CA TRP A 183 3.96 15.50 8.84
C TRP A 183 4.02 16.49 7.68
N ARG A 184 3.94 17.81 7.94
CA ARG A 184 4.08 18.85 6.92
C ARG A 184 5.45 18.86 6.27
N SER A 185 6.49 18.38 6.96
CA SER A 185 7.85 18.24 6.40
C SER A 185 7.99 17.12 5.34
N TYR A 186 6.92 16.35 5.13
CA TYR A 186 6.78 15.37 4.06
C TYR A 186 5.98 15.90 2.86
N CYS A 187 5.38 17.09 2.97
CA CYS A 187 4.65 17.74 1.89
C CYS A 187 5.62 18.50 0.96
N LEU A 188 5.19 18.69 -0.29
CA LEU A 188 5.90 19.50 -1.30
C LEU A 188 5.54 20.99 -1.21
N ASP A 189 4.35 21.32 -0.70
CA ASP A 189 3.87 22.68 -0.48
C ASP A 189 2.96 22.72 0.75
N ASP A 190 2.57 23.92 1.16
CA ASP A 190 1.62 24.14 2.24
C ASP A 190 0.24 23.56 1.89
N THR A 191 -0.26 22.64 2.72
CA THR A 191 -1.55 21.98 2.55
C THR A 191 -2.74 22.92 2.69
N GLU A 192 -2.55 24.11 3.26
CA GLU A 192 -3.58 25.16 3.26
C GLU A 192 -3.88 25.70 1.86
N LYS A 193 -2.94 25.55 0.92
CA LYS A 193 -3.13 25.94 -0.49
C LYS A 193 -3.89 24.89 -1.31
N ALA A 194 -4.27 23.77 -0.70
CA ALA A 194 -5.04 22.74 -1.39
C ALA A 194 -6.48 23.22 -1.61
N GLU A 195 -6.95 23.11 -2.86
CA GLU A 195 -8.31 23.49 -3.25
C GLU A 195 -9.32 22.39 -2.86
N LYS A 196 -8.89 21.14 -2.99
CA LYS A 196 -9.68 19.94 -2.66
C LYS A 196 -8.79 18.87 -2.03
N VAL A 197 -9.43 17.97 -1.30
CA VAL A 197 -8.78 16.79 -0.69
C VAL A 197 -9.47 15.54 -1.19
N VAL A 198 -8.71 14.59 -1.71
CA VAL A 198 -9.22 13.25 -2.00
C VAL A 198 -8.95 12.37 -0.78
N ALA A 199 -10.02 11.95 -0.11
CA ALA A 199 -9.96 11.03 1.01
C ALA A 199 -10.20 9.60 0.51
N MET A 200 -9.14 8.81 0.43
CA MET A 200 -9.21 7.39 0.07
C MET A 200 -9.31 6.54 1.33
N GLU A 201 -10.14 5.51 1.32
CA GLU A 201 -10.21 4.56 2.43
C GLU A 201 -8.83 3.92 2.65
N LYS A 202 -8.34 3.98 3.88
CA LYS A 202 -7.11 3.26 4.24
C LYS A 202 -7.49 1.81 4.46
N LEU A 203 -7.32 1.00 3.43
CA LEU A 203 -7.48 -0.44 3.50
C LEU A 203 -6.50 -1.03 4.52
N ASN A 204 -6.90 -2.15 5.13
CA ASN A 204 -6.17 -2.77 6.23
C ASN A 204 -5.52 -4.08 5.81
N GLY A 205 -4.56 -4.00 4.89
CA GLY A 205 -3.83 -5.13 4.34
C GLY A 205 -2.32 -4.93 4.38
N GLU A 206 -1.65 -5.46 3.35
CA GLU A 206 -0.21 -5.29 3.14
C GLU A 206 0.06 -4.47 1.88
N ALA A 207 1.14 -3.70 1.88
CA ALA A 207 1.55 -2.95 0.70
C ALA A 207 2.04 -3.91 -0.40
N ALA A 208 1.48 -3.74 -1.59
CA ALA A 208 1.83 -4.48 -2.80
C ALA A 208 2.18 -3.50 -3.91
N HIS A 209 3.16 -3.86 -4.73
CA HIS A 209 3.60 -3.05 -5.86
C HIS A 209 3.68 -3.89 -7.12
N PHE A 210 3.43 -3.27 -8.27
CA PHE A 210 3.86 -3.83 -9.54
C PHE A 210 4.21 -2.76 -10.58
N SER A 211 5.05 -3.16 -11.52
CA SER A 211 5.35 -2.45 -12.76
C SER A 211 5.61 -3.49 -13.87
N GLY A 212 6.02 -3.04 -15.05
CA GLY A 212 6.42 -3.98 -16.08
C GLY A 212 7.28 -3.37 -17.17
N ARG A 213 7.97 -4.25 -17.91
CA ARG A 213 8.90 -3.91 -18.98
C ARG A 213 8.80 -4.92 -20.12
N PHE A 214 8.86 -4.44 -21.36
CA PHE A 214 9.24 -5.28 -22.49
C PHE A 214 10.76 -5.45 -22.50
N ILE A 215 11.22 -6.70 -22.52
CA ILE A 215 12.62 -7.11 -22.64
C ILE A 215 12.64 -8.23 -23.68
N ASP A 216 13.35 -8.00 -24.80
CA ASP A 216 13.41 -8.97 -25.92
C ASP A 216 12.01 -9.41 -26.39
N ASP A 217 11.16 -8.42 -26.73
CA ASP A 217 9.77 -8.57 -27.18
C ASP A 217 8.83 -9.34 -26.25
N LYS A 218 9.27 -9.62 -25.02
CA LYS A 218 8.48 -10.29 -23.99
C LYS A 218 8.21 -9.34 -22.83
N PHE A 219 6.96 -9.33 -22.35
CA PHE A 219 6.59 -8.53 -21.20
C PHE A 219 6.91 -9.25 -19.89
N TYR A 220 7.55 -8.54 -18.97
CA TYR A 220 7.85 -9.00 -17.62
C TYR A 220 7.16 -8.12 -16.60
N ILE A 221 6.55 -8.75 -15.60
CA ILE A 221 5.95 -8.10 -14.45
C ILE A 221 7.00 -8.06 -13.34
N ILE A 222 7.29 -6.86 -12.83
CA ILE A 222 8.07 -6.70 -11.61
C ILE A 222 7.09 -6.44 -10.49
N THR A 223 7.08 -7.26 -9.44
CA THR A 223 6.07 -7.17 -8.38
C THR A 223 6.59 -7.65 -7.03
N GLY A 224 5.94 -7.22 -5.94
CA GLY A 224 6.21 -7.76 -4.62
C GLY A 224 5.68 -6.88 -3.50
N SER A 225 6.24 -7.13 -2.32
CA SER A 225 5.92 -6.40 -1.09
C SER A 225 6.74 -5.12 -0.96
N LYS A 226 6.47 -4.32 0.07
CA LYS A 226 7.27 -3.15 0.44
C LYS A 226 8.80 -3.34 0.40
N ASN A 227 9.31 -4.54 0.74
CA ASN A 227 10.75 -4.74 0.97
C ASN A 227 11.39 -5.83 0.09
N VAL A 228 10.60 -6.57 -0.68
CA VAL A 228 11.06 -7.73 -1.45
C VAL A 228 10.23 -7.79 -2.72
N HIS A 229 10.91 -7.70 -3.86
CA HIS A 229 10.32 -7.78 -5.19
C HIS A 229 10.92 -8.94 -5.98
N MET A 230 10.22 -9.32 -7.03
CA MET A 230 10.58 -10.35 -7.99
C MET A 230 10.20 -9.90 -9.39
N ILE A 231 10.76 -10.57 -10.39
CA ILE A 231 10.37 -10.43 -11.78
C ILE A 231 9.79 -11.77 -12.24
N ILE A 232 8.65 -11.73 -12.94
CA ILE A 232 7.96 -12.91 -13.45
C ILE A 232 7.45 -12.65 -14.86
N CYS A 233 7.37 -13.70 -15.66
CA CYS A 233 6.71 -13.70 -16.97
C CYS A 233 5.66 -14.82 -17.10
N CYS A 234 5.65 -15.77 -16.17
CA CYS A 234 4.57 -16.74 -15.95
C CYS A 234 4.38 -17.03 -14.45
N GLU A 235 3.32 -17.76 -14.10
CA GLU A 235 3.04 -18.09 -12.69
C GLU A 235 4.13 -18.97 -12.08
N GLU A 236 4.69 -19.89 -12.87
CA GLU A 236 5.72 -20.83 -12.43
C GLU A 236 7.02 -20.13 -12.02
N ASP A 237 7.29 -18.93 -12.55
CA ASP A 237 8.46 -18.15 -12.16
C ASP A 237 8.43 -17.76 -10.68
N VAL A 238 7.25 -17.65 -10.07
CA VAL A 238 7.09 -17.35 -8.64
C VAL A 238 7.82 -18.40 -7.79
N GLU A 239 7.81 -19.66 -8.21
CA GLU A 239 8.43 -20.75 -7.44
C GLU A 239 9.94 -20.80 -7.53
N LYS A 240 10.54 -20.16 -8.55
CA LYS A 240 12.01 -20.07 -8.68
C LYS A 240 12.66 -19.20 -7.61
N TYR A 241 11.88 -18.39 -6.89
CA TYR A 241 12.36 -17.59 -5.77
C TYR A 241 12.26 -18.37 -4.46
N GLU A 242 13.41 -18.76 -3.90
CA GLU A 242 13.47 -19.61 -2.71
C GLU A 242 13.70 -18.83 -1.40
N GLY A 243 13.20 -19.37 -0.29
CA GLY A 243 13.44 -18.88 1.06
C GLY A 243 12.34 -17.99 1.63
N ILE A 244 12.30 -17.95 2.97
CA ILE A 244 11.23 -17.33 3.77
C ILE A 244 11.01 -15.84 3.43
N ARG A 245 12.06 -15.14 2.98
CA ARG A 245 11.96 -13.72 2.60
C ARG A 245 10.94 -13.45 1.49
N TYR A 246 10.64 -14.45 0.64
CA TYR A 246 9.72 -14.29 -0.47
C TYR A 246 8.28 -14.65 -0.12
N ASN A 247 7.97 -15.19 1.06
CA ASN A 247 6.63 -15.68 1.39
C ASN A 247 5.53 -14.67 1.05
N ASN A 248 5.64 -13.44 1.54
CA ASN A 248 4.65 -12.39 1.25
C ASN A 248 4.70 -11.93 -0.21
N ALA A 249 5.91 -11.82 -0.79
CA ALA A 249 6.08 -11.40 -2.17
C ALA A 249 5.48 -12.40 -3.17
N LYS A 250 5.55 -13.72 -2.88
CA LYS A 250 4.93 -14.78 -3.69
C LYS A 250 3.40 -14.69 -3.68
N VAL A 251 2.80 -14.40 -2.52
CA VAL A 251 1.35 -14.21 -2.41
C VAL A 251 0.91 -13.01 -3.26
N ILE A 252 1.65 -11.90 -3.18
CA ILE A 252 1.39 -10.71 -4.00
C ILE A 252 1.56 -11.01 -5.48
N ALA A 253 2.64 -11.67 -5.87
CA ALA A 253 2.95 -11.97 -7.25
C ALA A 253 1.86 -12.84 -7.91
N ARG A 254 1.35 -13.84 -7.19
CA ARG A 254 0.20 -14.64 -7.65
C ARG A 254 -1.07 -13.82 -7.79
N ALA A 255 -1.38 -12.95 -6.82
CA ALA A 255 -2.56 -12.09 -6.90
C ALA A 255 -2.48 -11.13 -8.10
N VAL A 256 -1.31 -10.54 -8.34
CA VAL A 256 -1.03 -9.68 -9.51
C VAL A 256 -1.15 -10.48 -10.80
N TRP A 257 -0.50 -11.65 -10.89
CA TRP A 257 -0.58 -12.54 -12.06
C TRP A 257 -2.03 -12.92 -12.38
N LYS A 258 -2.78 -13.36 -11.36
CA LYS A 258 -4.19 -13.72 -11.48
C LYS A 258 -5.02 -12.56 -12.06
N HIS A 259 -4.83 -11.34 -11.55
CA HIS A 259 -5.49 -10.16 -12.09
C HIS A 259 -5.14 -9.94 -13.56
N PHE A 260 -3.85 -10.00 -13.92
CA PHE A 260 -3.40 -9.83 -15.31
C PHE A 260 -4.03 -10.85 -16.26
N VAL A 261 -4.14 -12.13 -15.84
CA VAL A 261 -4.79 -13.19 -16.62
C VAL A 261 -6.28 -12.94 -16.80
N GLN A 262 -6.95 -12.34 -15.80
CA GLN A 262 -8.39 -12.03 -15.83
C GLN A 262 -8.74 -10.79 -16.65
N LEU A 263 -7.77 -9.92 -16.98
CA LEU A 263 -8.01 -8.74 -17.82
C LEU A 263 -8.44 -9.17 -19.24
N ARG A 264 -9.39 -8.42 -19.81
CA ARG A 264 -9.67 -8.51 -21.26
C ARG A 264 -8.40 -8.26 -22.04
N GLU A 265 -8.21 -8.98 -23.15
CA GLU A 265 -6.99 -8.90 -23.98
C GLU A 265 -6.62 -7.46 -24.32
N LYS A 266 -7.57 -6.68 -24.84
CA LYS A 266 -7.36 -5.25 -25.15
C LYS A 266 -6.92 -4.42 -23.93
N ASN A 267 -7.54 -4.61 -22.77
CA ASN A 267 -7.15 -3.88 -21.55
C ASN A 267 -5.74 -4.29 -21.07
N ARG A 268 -5.38 -5.55 -21.28
CA ARG A 268 -4.05 -6.08 -20.98
C ARG A 268 -2.99 -5.43 -21.88
N GLU A 269 -3.25 -5.33 -23.19
CA GLU A 269 -2.34 -4.64 -24.15
C GLU A 269 -2.12 -3.17 -23.75
N ILE A 270 -3.20 -2.47 -23.40
CA ILE A 270 -3.16 -1.09 -22.92
C ILE A 270 -2.32 -1.01 -21.63
N LEU A 271 -2.58 -1.86 -20.65
CA LEU A 271 -1.85 -1.88 -19.38
C LEU A 271 -0.36 -2.14 -19.58
N PHE A 272 0.02 -3.12 -20.42
CA PHE A 272 1.42 -3.49 -20.63
C PHE A 272 2.18 -2.33 -21.26
N SER A 273 1.57 -1.72 -22.28
CA SER A 273 2.10 -0.55 -22.96
C SER A 273 2.19 0.64 -21.99
N LEU A 274 1.18 0.86 -21.13
CA LEU A 274 1.17 1.90 -20.11
C LEU A 274 2.34 1.74 -19.13
N LEU A 275 2.49 0.56 -18.53
CA LEU A 275 3.55 0.29 -17.55
C LEU A 275 4.94 0.44 -18.15
N HIS A 276 5.13 -0.02 -19.38
CA HIS A 276 6.41 0.08 -20.08
C HIS A 276 6.74 1.52 -20.50
N HIS A 277 5.83 2.23 -21.17
CA HIS A 277 6.12 3.58 -21.67
C HIS A 277 6.26 4.62 -20.58
N THR A 278 5.66 4.41 -19.41
CA THR A 278 5.70 5.36 -18.29
C THR A 278 6.73 5.03 -17.23
N ASN A 279 7.32 3.82 -17.26
CA ASN A 279 8.14 3.27 -16.18
C ASN A 279 7.53 3.42 -14.77
N CYS A 280 6.21 3.57 -14.66
CA CYS A 280 5.56 3.85 -13.41
C CYS A 280 5.50 2.62 -12.50
N THR A 281 5.19 2.86 -11.23
CA THR A 281 4.83 1.81 -10.28
C THR A 281 3.37 1.97 -9.93
N VAL A 282 2.59 0.90 -10.06
CA VAL A 282 1.25 0.81 -9.47
C VAL A 282 1.40 0.38 -8.02
N VAL A 283 0.80 1.16 -7.13
CA VAL A 283 0.77 0.93 -5.69
C VAL A 283 -0.59 0.38 -5.31
N CYS A 284 -0.59 -0.74 -4.60
CA CYS A 284 -1.77 -1.48 -4.19
C CYS A 284 -1.75 -1.78 -2.69
N GLU A 285 -2.93 -2.05 -2.13
CA GLU A 285 -3.09 -2.81 -0.90
C GLU A 285 -3.53 -4.23 -1.27
N ILE A 286 -2.91 -5.26 -0.69
CA ILE A 286 -3.42 -6.63 -0.74
C ILE A 286 -4.10 -6.98 0.58
N LEU A 287 -5.37 -7.38 0.51
CA LEU A 287 -6.15 -7.87 1.64
C LEU A 287 -5.93 -9.39 1.77
N LEU A 288 -5.47 -9.85 2.93
CA LEU A 288 -5.10 -11.25 3.16
C LEU A 288 -6.03 -11.89 4.21
N PRO A 289 -7.02 -12.72 3.81
CA PRO A 289 -7.94 -13.35 4.76
C PRO A 289 -7.26 -14.27 5.78
N ASP A 290 -6.11 -14.85 5.44
CA ASP A 290 -5.38 -15.78 6.32
C ASP A 290 -4.31 -15.09 7.18
N ASN A 291 -4.09 -13.79 6.97
CA ASN A 291 -3.13 -13.00 7.74
C ASN A 291 -3.68 -11.59 7.96
N GLN A 292 -4.72 -11.52 8.80
CA GLN A 292 -5.50 -10.31 8.99
C GLN A 292 -4.83 -9.37 9.98
N HIS A 293 -5.12 -8.08 9.81
CA HIS A 293 -4.66 -7.07 10.74
C HIS A 293 -5.68 -6.83 11.86
N ILE A 294 -6.62 -5.91 11.66
CA ILE A 294 -7.63 -5.49 12.64
C ILE A 294 -9.04 -5.53 12.04
N VAL A 295 -9.18 -5.22 10.75
CA VAL A 295 -10.46 -5.36 10.04
C VAL A 295 -10.69 -6.83 9.72
N ASN A 296 -11.91 -7.32 9.96
CA ASN A 296 -12.27 -8.69 9.65
C ASN A 296 -12.44 -8.89 8.14
N LEU A 297 -11.58 -9.74 7.56
CA LEU A 297 -11.52 -10.09 6.15
C LEU A 297 -12.02 -11.53 5.88
N SER A 298 -12.63 -12.19 6.86
CA SER A 298 -13.09 -13.60 6.74
C SER A 298 -14.18 -13.83 5.68
N SER A 299 -14.80 -12.77 5.15
CA SER A 299 -15.70 -12.86 4.00
C SER A 299 -14.97 -13.07 2.68
N LEU A 300 -13.66 -12.76 2.61
CA LEU A 300 -12.84 -12.99 1.43
C LEU A 300 -12.41 -14.46 1.37
N LYS A 301 -12.62 -15.09 0.22
CA LYS A 301 -12.19 -16.47 -0.03
C LYS A 301 -10.72 -16.59 -0.41
N GLU A 302 -10.12 -15.48 -0.85
CA GLU A 302 -8.77 -15.41 -1.37
C GLU A 302 -8.20 -14.00 -1.22
N PRO A 303 -6.86 -13.82 -1.37
CA PRO A 303 -6.26 -12.49 -1.40
C PRO A 303 -6.91 -11.56 -2.43
N SER A 304 -7.23 -10.33 -2.01
CA SER A 304 -7.83 -9.31 -2.89
C SER A 304 -6.87 -8.15 -3.10
N LEU A 305 -6.55 -7.82 -4.35
CA LEU A 305 -5.64 -6.74 -4.71
C LEU A 305 -6.42 -5.47 -5.04
N HIS A 306 -6.19 -4.41 -4.28
CA HIS A 306 -6.85 -3.11 -4.48
C HIS A 306 -5.83 -2.07 -4.93
N VAL A 307 -6.09 -1.41 -6.06
CA VAL A 307 -5.22 -0.32 -6.52
C VAL A 307 -5.45 0.93 -5.66
N ILE A 308 -4.37 1.65 -5.36
CA ILE A 308 -4.37 2.89 -4.59
C ILE A 308 -3.93 4.06 -5.47
N SER A 309 -2.79 3.91 -6.17
CA SER A 309 -2.22 5.00 -6.95
C SER A 309 -1.17 4.52 -7.94
N MET A 310 -0.64 5.45 -8.73
CA MET A 310 0.55 5.28 -9.55
C MET A 310 1.59 6.29 -9.10
N THR A 311 2.85 5.87 -9.04
CA THR A 311 4.00 6.74 -8.78
C THR A 311 4.88 6.79 -10.02
N PRO A 312 5.43 7.98 -10.36
CA PRO A 312 6.27 8.11 -11.53
C PRO A 312 7.64 7.47 -11.24
N THR A 313 8.39 7.07 -12.27
CA THR A 313 9.81 6.71 -12.10
C THR A 313 10.63 7.91 -11.59
N ILE A 314 11.91 7.78 -11.26
CA ILE A 314 12.73 8.91 -10.78
C ILE A 314 13.06 9.93 -11.90
N SER A 315 13.28 11.19 -11.53
CA SER A 315 13.71 12.29 -12.42
C SER A 315 14.74 13.19 -11.73
N ASP A 316 15.54 13.90 -12.53
CA ASP A 316 16.44 14.97 -12.06
C ASP A 316 15.68 16.29 -11.78
N LYS A 317 14.44 16.42 -12.27
CA LYS A 317 13.60 17.60 -12.01
C LYS A 317 13.09 17.59 -10.57
N GLU A 318 12.84 18.77 -10.04
CA GLU A 318 12.11 18.92 -8.78
C GLU A 318 10.69 18.36 -8.92
N GLU A 319 10.21 17.66 -7.88
CA GLU A 319 8.86 17.11 -7.88
C GLU A 319 7.84 18.19 -7.59
N THR A 320 6.82 18.26 -8.44
CA THR A 320 5.63 19.10 -8.20
C THR A 320 4.48 18.31 -7.59
N SER A 321 4.51 16.98 -7.65
CA SER A 321 3.48 16.08 -7.13
C SER A 321 4.10 14.86 -6.45
N LEU A 322 3.47 14.39 -5.36
CA LEU A 322 3.88 13.19 -4.61
C LEU A 322 3.52 11.87 -5.30
N ILE A 323 2.55 11.90 -6.22
CA ILE A 323 2.09 10.76 -7.01
C ILE A 323 1.96 11.16 -8.49
N ALA A 324 1.90 10.17 -9.39
CA ALA A 324 2.03 10.40 -10.83
C ALA A 324 0.80 11.07 -11.43
N LEU A 325 -0.38 10.66 -10.95
CA LEU A 325 -1.69 11.11 -11.40
C LEU A 325 -2.49 11.60 -10.20
N PRO A 326 -3.45 12.53 -10.37
CA PRO A 326 -4.42 12.84 -9.33
C PRO A 326 -5.11 11.53 -8.87
N PRO A 327 -5.27 11.30 -7.56
CA PRO A 327 -5.58 9.97 -7.04
C PRO A 327 -6.94 9.44 -7.51
N HIS A 328 -7.94 10.31 -7.60
CA HIS A 328 -9.27 9.96 -8.13
C HIS A 328 -9.21 9.57 -9.61
N HIS A 329 -8.50 10.33 -10.46
CA HIS A 329 -8.31 9.98 -11.87
C HIS A 329 -7.47 8.72 -12.05
N CYS A 330 -6.46 8.50 -11.20
CA CYS A 330 -5.67 7.28 -11.20
C CYS A 330 -6.55 6.04 -10.93
N ILE A 331 -7.42 6.13 -9.93
CA ILE A 331 -8.34 5.05 -9.56
C ILE A 331 -9.38 4.81 -10.63
N GLU A 332 -9.96 5.88 -11.20
CA GLU A 332 -10.87 5.79 -12.34
C GLU A 332 -10.21 5.09 -13.53
N LEU A 333 -8.99 5.51 -13.91
CA LEU A 333 -8.26 4.89 -15.02
C LEU A 333 -7.99 3.40 -14.79
N LEU A 334 -7.46 3.03 -13.61
CA LEU A 334 -7.15 1.64 -13.29
C LEU A 334 -8.44 0.79 -13.16
N SER A 335 -9.53 1.38 -12.67
CA SER A 335 -10.83 0.72 -12.62
C SER A 335 -11.38 0.45 -14.03
N ALA A 336 -11.23 1.39 -14.96
CA ALA A 336 -11.60 1.19 -16.37
C ALA A 336 -10.78 0.07 -17.04
N LEU A 337 -9.52 -0.10 -16.62
CA LEU A 337 -8.69 -1.23 -17.05
C LEU A 337 -9.16 -2.57 -16.46
N GLY A 338 -9.94 -2.57 -15.37
CA GLY A 338 -10.50 -3.77 -14.75
C GLY A 338 -9.94 -4.09 -13.35
N PHE A 339 -9.19 -3.18 -12.74
CA PHE A 339 -8.71 -3.36 -11.36
C PHE A 339 -9.78 -3.00 -10.33
N ILE A 340 -9.68 -3.62 -9.16
CA ILE A 340 -10.50 -3.26 -8.00
C ILE A 340 -9.96 -1.96 -7.40
N ALA A 341 -10.75 -0.90 -7.50
CA ALA A 341 -10.45 0.43 -6.97
C ALA A 341 -10.57 0.50 -5.44
N THR A 342 -9.67 1.26 -4.80
CA THR A 342 -9.87 1.70 -3.41
C THR A 342 -10.98 2.76 -3.35
N PRO A 343 -11.98 2.63 -2.47
CA PRO A 343 -13.02 3.64 -2.31
C PRO A 343 -12.46 5.02 -1.96
N TYR A 344 -13.03 6.08 -2.55
CA TYR A 344 -12.61 7.45 -2.26
C TYR A 344 -13.78 8.43 -2.21
N LYS A 345 -13.51 9.59 -1.62
CA LYS A 345 -14.40 10.76 -1.59
C LYS A 345 -13.59 12.01 -1.92
N ILE A 346 -14.19 12.95 -2.63
CA ILE A 346 -13.62 14.28 -2.84
C ILE A 346 -14.26 15.21 -1.81
N ILE A 347 -13.43 15.90 -1.04
CA ILE A 347 -13.81 16.77 0.07
C ILE A 347 -13.32 18.18 -0.24
N ASP A 348 -14.23 19.15 -0.17
CA ASP A 348 -13.87 20.56 -0.27
C ASP A 348 -13.06 20.98 0.96
N ARG A 349 -12.08 21.88 0.78
CA ARG A 349 -11.15 22.26 1.87
C ARG A 349 -11.87 22.75 3.13
N GLN A 350 -12.99 23.45 2.97
CA GLN A 350 -13.83 23.99 4.06
C GLN A 350 -14.52 22.91 4.91
N ASP A 351 -14.71 21.71 4.37
CA ASP A 351 -15.38 20.60 5.05
C ASP A 351 -14.40 19.56 5.62
N LEU A 352 -13.10 19.78 5.43
CA LEU A 352 -12.05 18.82 5.80
C LEU A 352 -12.04 18.51 7.30
N ASP A 353 -12.13 19.52 8.17
CA ASP A 353 -12.04 19.31 9.62
C ASP A 353 -13.24 18.51 10.14
N LYS A 354 -14.45 18.83 9.65
CA LYS A 354 -15.67 18.07 9.92
C LYS A 354 -15.55 16.63 9.42
N PHE A 355 -14.99 16.44 8.23
CA PHE A 355 -14.74 15.11 7.68
C PHE A 355 -13.78 14.31 8.57
N ILE A 356 -12.65 14.89 8.97
CA ILE A 356 -11.66 14.24 9.84
C ILE A 356 -12.30 13.87 11.18
N GLN A 357 -13.00 14.79 11.83
CA GLN A 357 -13.66 14.54 13.11
C GLN A 357 -14.67 13.40 13.01
N ARG A 358 -15.52 13.40 11.98
CA ARG A 358 -16.47 12.30 11.75
C ARG A 358 -15.75 10.98 11.48
N SER A 359 -14.71 11.01 10.64
CA SER A 359 -13.96 9.81 10.25
C SER A 359 -13.36 9.07 11.44
N ARG A 360 -12.92 9.80 12.48
CA ARG A 360 -12.34 9.22 13.70
C ARG A 360 -13.32 8.35 14.49
N ASN A 361 -14.61 8.63 14.37
CA ASN A 361 -15.68 7.92 15.06
C ASN A 361 -16.26 6.76 14.23
N GLU A 362 -15.73 6.51 13.02
CA GLU A 362 -16.13 5.37 12.22
C GLU A 362 -15.58 4.06 12.83
N ILE A 363 -16.29 2.95 12.60
CA ILE A 363 -15.93 1.61 13.09
C ILE A 363 -15.68 0.67 11.90
N ASN A 364 -15.02 -0.47 12.16
CA ASN A 364 -14.74 -1.51 11.16
C ASN A 364 -13.91 -1.03 9.97
N LYS A 365 -13.07 -0.03 10.18
CA LYS A 365 -12.13 0.48 9.18
C LYS A 365 -10.91 1.08 9.86
N GLU A 366 -9.78 1.04 9.16
CA GLU A 366 -8.57 1.66 9.68
C GLU A 366 -8.66 3.20 9.66
N GLY A 367 -9.19 3.78 8.57
CA GLY A 367 -9.38 5.21 8.44
C GLY A 367 -9.27 5.67 6.99
N TYR A 368 -8.60 6.80 6.76
CA TYR A 368 -8.44 7.39 5.43
C TYR A 368 -7.01 7.90 5.20
N VAL A 369 -6.57 7.85 3.95
CA VAL A 369 -5.42 8.62 3.44
C VAL A 369 -5.97 9.84 2.70
N LEU A 370 -5.52 11.02 3.12
CA LEU A 370 -5.92 12.32 2.60
C LEU A 370 -4.85 12.81 1.62
N TYR A 371 -5.25 13.05 0.38
CA TYR A 371 -4.40 13.58 -0.68
C TYR A 371 -4.79 15.04 -0.94
N TYR A 372 -3.88 15.96 -0.64
CA TYR A 372 -4.09 17.39 -0.77
C TYR A 372 -3.75 17.84 -2.19
N LEU A 373 -4.75 18.31 -2.94
CA LEU A 373 -4.61 18.67 -4.35
C LEU A 373 -4.60 20.18 -4.55
N LYS A 374 -3.65 20.65 -5.36
CA LYS A 374 -3.53 22.05 -5.78
C LYS A 374 -3.45 22.13 -7.31
N MET A 375 -4.21 23.04 -7.91
CA MET A 375 -4.10 23.30 -9.33
C MET A 375 -2.86 24.15 -9.60
N SER A 376 -2.01 23.73 -10.54
CA SER A 376 -0.86 24.51 -10.98
C SER A 376 -0.57 24.24 -12.45
N SER A 377 -0.54 25.29 -13.27
CA SER A 377 -0.22 25.21 -14.70
C SER A 377 -1.09 24.21 -15.48
N GLY A 378 -2.37 24.06 -15.11
CA GLY A 378 -3.29 23.10 -15.72
C GLY A 378 -3.19 21.66 -15.18
N TYR A 379 -2.31 21.40 -14.21
CA TYR A 379 -2.16 20.10 -13.56
C TYR A 379 -2.78 20.12 -12.16
N GLU A 380 -3.40 19.01 -11.79
CA GLU A 380 -3.77 18.74 -10.40
C GLU A 380 -2.61 18.02 -9.69
N ASN A 381 -1.87 18.73 -8.85
CA ASN A 381 -0.72 18.18 -8.17
C ASN A 381 -1.08 17.73 -6.75
N THR A 382 -0.62 16.54 -6.36
CA THR A 382 -0.70 16.08 -4.96
C THR A 382 0.46 16.69 -4.18
N ILE A 383 0.19 17.78 -3.47
CA ILE A 383 1.21 18.55 -2.75
C ILE A 383 1.46 18.03 -1.34
N GLY A 384 0.54 17.23 -0.79
CA GLY A 384 0.66 16.68 0.56
C GLY A 384 -0.15 15.41 0.73
N MET A 385 0.26 14.60 1.71
CA MET A 385 -0.44 13.39 2.10
C MET A 385 -0.46 13.26 3.62
N ALA A 386 -1.61 12.87 4.17
CA ALA A 386 -1.75 12.57 5.60
C ALA A 386 -2.64 11.34 5.81
N LYS A 387 -2.42 10.59 6.90
CA LYS A 387 -3.33 9.54 7.35
C LYS A 387 -4.18 10.04 8.52
N THR A 388 -5.47 9.69 8.52
CA THR A 388 -6.34 9.76 9.69
C THR A 388 -6.80 8.34 10.00
N LYS A 389 -6.69 7.93 11.27
CA LYS A 389 -7.13 6.60 11.71
C LYS A 389 -8.35 6.73 12.62
N THR A 390 -9.21 5.71 12.62
CA THR A 390 -10.34 5.65 13.56
C THR A 390 -9.84 5.37 14.97
N VAL A 391 -10.54 5.88 15.99
CA VAL A 391 -10.26 5.54 17.40
C VAL A 391 -10.39 4.03 17.60
N TRP A 392 -11.43 3.44 17.00
CA TRP A 392 -11.68 2.00 16.98
C TRP A 392 -10.45 1.20 16.52
N TYR A 393 -9.86 1.57 15.38
CA TYR A 393 -8.70 0.87 14.85
C TYR A 393 -7.48 0.99 15.75
N VAL A 394 -7.18 2.21 16.22
CA VAL A 394 -5.99 2.47 17.04
C VAL A 394 -6.07 1.69 18.36
N ILE A 395 -7.22 1.69 19.02
CA ILE A 395 -7.43 0.97 20.29
C ILE A 395 -7.32 -0.55 20.07
N LEU A 396 -7.97 -1.10 19.05
CA LEU A 396 -7.90 -2.53 18.76
C LEU A 396 -6.51 -2.98 18.32
N ARG A 397 -5.78 -2.15 17.58
CA ARG A 397 -4.38 -2.40 17.23
C ARG A 397 -3.51 -2.51 18.48
N ALA A 398 -3.63 -1.56 19.40
CA ALA A 398 -2.92 -1.59 20.67
C ALA A 398 -3.31 -2.81 21.52
N LEU A 399 -4.61 -3.14 21.57
CA LEU A 399 -5.10 -4.33 22.28
C LEU A 399 -4.52 -5.62 21.72
N ARG A 400 -4.50 -5.78 20.38
CA ARG A 400 -3.88 -6.93 19.71
C ARG A 400 -2.42 -7.06 20.08
N GLU A 401 -1.65 -5.98 20.03
CA GLU A 401 -0.23 -5.99 20.35
C GLU A 401 0.02 -6.38 21.81
N LYS A 402 -0.81 -5.86 22.74
CA LYS A 402 -0.78 -6.24 24.16
C LYS A 402 -1.18 -7.69 24.39
N ALA A 403 -2.23 -8.18 23.72
CA ALA A 403 -2.68 -9.56 23.82
C ALA A 403 -1.61 -10.54 23.31
N VAL A 404 -1.05 -10.29 22.13
CA VAL A 404 0.07 -11.09 21.59
C VAL A 404 1.22 -11.11 22.59
N PHE A 405 1.70 -9.94 23.04
CA PHE A 405 2.78 -9.89 24.02
C PHE A 405 2.46 -10.68 25.30
N THR A 406 1.25 -10.52 25.83
CA THR A 406 0.80 -11.18 27.07
C THR A 406 0.87 -12.69 26.95
N PHE A 407 0.35 -13.26 25.87
CA PHE A 407 0.15 -14.70 25.75
C PHE A 407 1.27 -15.45 25.01
N THR A 408 2.06 -14.80 24.15
CA THR A 408 3.17 -15.47 23.44
C THR A 408 4.52 -15.25 24.11
N THR A 409 4.73 -14.09 24.73
CA THR A 409 6.06 -13.65 25.23
C THR A 409 6.09 -13.55 26.75
N ALA A 410 5.13 -12.86 27.35
CA ALA A 410 5.14 -12.60 28.79
C ALA A 410 4.80 -13.85 29.59
N LYS A 411 3.83 -14.67 29.14
CA LYS A 411 3.41 -15.93 29.82
C LYS A 411 4.56 -16.94 29.99
N LYS A 412 5.64 -16.81 29.21
CA LYS A 412 6.86 -17.62 29.31
C LYS A 412 7.88 -17.11 30.35
N ARG A 413 7.63 -15.97 31.00
CA ARG A 413 8.56 -15.35 31.96
C ARG A 413 8.13 -15.63 33.41
N ASN A 414 9.11 -15.77 34.31
CA ASN A 414 8.85 -15.87 35.75
C ASN A 414 8.14 -14.61 36.26
N GLY A 415 7.10 -14.77 37.07
CA GLY A 415 6.32 -13.65 37.62
C GLY A 415 5.31 -13.03 36.64
N TRP A 416 4.89 -13.77 35.62
CA TRP A 416 3.75 -13.39 34.79
C TRP A 416 2.48 -13.26 35.63
N SER A 417 1.69 -12.22 35.34
CA SER A 417 0.38 -11.96 35.94
C SER A 417 -0.51 -11.32 34.88
N LEU A 418 -1.74 -11.83 34.76
CA LEU A 418 -2.74 -11.27 33.85
C LEU A 418 -3.10 -9.83 34.25
N ASP A 419 -3.33 -9.58 35.54
CA ASP A 419 -3.65 -8.25 36.08
C ASP A 419 -2.58 -7.20 35.74
N ARG A 420 -1.29 -7.59 35.77
CA ARG A 420 -0.20 -6.69 35.38
C ARG A 420 -0.30 -6.28 33.91
N ASN A 421 -0.70 -7.21 33.04
CA ASN A 421 -0.86 -6.94 31.61
C ASN A 421 -2.14 -6.16 31.29
N ILE A 422 -3.23 -6.41 32.02
CA ILE A 422 -4.46 -5.59 31.97
C ILE A 422 -4.12 -4.13 32.31
N ASN A 423 -3.43 -3.91 33.43
CA ASN A 423 -2.98 -2.57 33.83
C ASN A 423 -2.04 -1.92 32.79
N SER A 424 -1.17 -2.71 32.13
CA SER A 424 -0.33 -2.20 31.04
C SER A 424 -1.15 -1.79 29.81
N THR A 425 -2.24 -2.50 29.54
CA THR A 425 -3.17 -2.21 28.44
C THR A 425 -3.94 -0.92 28.75
N HIS A 426 -4.49 -0.78 29.96
CA HIS A 426 -5.16 0.46 30.39
C HIS A 426 -4.24 1.67 30.33
N LYS A 427 -2.98 1.55 30.77
CA LYS A 427 -1.98 2.62 30.64
C LYS A 427 -1.80 3.04 29.19
N ARG A 428 -1.69 2.06 28.27
CA ARG A 428 -1.60 2.35 26.84
C ARG A 428 -2.87 3.05 26.33
N PHE A 429 -4.06 2.64 26.75
CA PHE A 429 -5.29 3.33 26.34
C PHE A 429 -5.39 4.77 26.87
N ASN A 430 -4.89 5.05 28.08
CA ASN A 430 -4.80 6.41 28.62
C ASN A 430 -3.85 7.29 27.78
N GLU A 431 -2.69 6.77 27.38
CA GLU A 431 -1.83 7.45 26.41
C GLU A 431 -2.61 7.70 25.11
N ILE A 432 -3.31 6.66 24.64
CA ILE A 432 -4.10 6.73 23.41
C ILE A 432 -5.30 7.70 23.52
N GLN A 433 -5.75 8.04 24.71
CA GLN A 433 -6.79 9.04 24.89
C GLN A 433 -6.23 10.46 24.79
N ARG A 434 -5.04 10.73 25.34
CA ARG A 434 -4.47 12.08 25.46
C ARG A 434 -4.25 12.77 24.11
N TRP A 435 -3.72 12.03 23.15
CA TRP A 435 -3.43 12.48 21.78
C TRP A 435 -4.64 12.47 20.82
N LEU A 436 -5.55 11.49 20.90
CA LEU A 436 -6.76 11.40 20.06
C LEU A 436 -7.93 12.22 20.63
N LYS A 437 -7.86 12.56 21.93
CA LYS A 437 -8.80 13.41 22.65
C LYS A 437 -10.25 12.90 22.62
N PHE A 438 -10.46 11.59 22.75
CA PHE A 438 -11.80 11.04 22.97
C PHE A 438 -12.18 11.06 24.47
N SER A 439 -13.46 10.90 24.78
CA SER A 439 -14.03 11.13 26.11
C SER A 439 -13.52 10.15 27.19
N ASN A 440 -13.63 10.53 28.47
CA ASN A 440 -13.26 9.65 29.59
C ASN A 440 -14.22 8.46 29.71
N GLU A 441 -15.47 8.68 29.34
CA GLU A 441 -16.53 7.68 29.27
C GLU A 441 -16.13 6.58 28.28
N HIS A 442 -15.75 6.95 27.05
CA HIS A 442 -15.26 6.00 26.04
C HIS A 442 -13.98 5.27 26.51
N LEU A 443 -13.07 5.95 27.20
CA LEU A 443 -11.86 5.31 27.74
C LEU A 443 -12.21 4.24 28.80
N SER A 444 -13.14 4.55 29.69
CA SER A 444 -13.61 3.61 30.72
C SER A 444 -14.22 2.36 30.11
N GLU A 445 -15.04 2.53 29.07
CA GLU A 445 -15.64 1.43 28.32
C GLU A 445 -14.59 0.55 27.63
N TRP A 446 -13.60 1.16 26.97
CA TRP A 446 -12.49 0.41 26.36
C TRP A 446 -11.64 -0.33 27.40
N ASN A 447 -11.37 0.27 28.55
CA ASN A 447 -10.66 -0.39 29.64
C ASN A 447 -11.42 -1.63 30.15
N LYS A 448 -12.73 -1.48 30.37
CA LYS A 448 -13.60 -2.60 30.78
C LYS A 448 -13.63 -3.71 29.72
N LEU A 449 -13.79 -3.34 28.45
CA LEU A 449 -13.89 -4.31 27.36
C LEU A 449 -12.58 -5.05 27.12
N SER A 450 -11.44 -4.36 27.19
CA SER A 450 -10.12 -4.99 27.06
C SER A 450 -9.79 -5.93 28.22
N GLU A 451 -10.18 -5.59 29.44
CA GLU A 451 -10.03 -6.47 30.62
C GLU A 451 -10.86 -7.75 30.43
N GLN A 452 -12.14 -7.62 30.07
CA GLN A 452 -13.00 -8.76 29.77
C GLN A 452 -12.43 -9.64 28.64
N PHE A 453 -11.93 -9.01 27.57
CA PHE A 453 -11.31 -9.72 26.46
C PHE A 453 -10.08 -10.52 26.90
N LEU A 454 -9.19 -9.91 27.69
CA LEU A 454 -7.97 -10.58 28.16
C LEU A 454 -8.27 -11.74 29.10
N HIS A 455 -9.27 -11.62 29.99
CA HIS A 455 -9.73 -12.75 30.82
C HIS A 455 -10.36 -13.86 29.99
N TRP A 456 -11.24 -13.52 29.05
CA TRP A 456 -11.85 -14.48 28.15
C TRP A 456 -10.79 -15.22 27.32
N LEU A 457 -9.81 -14.49 26.77
CA LEU A 457 -8.74 -15.06 25.96
C LEU A 457 -7.81 -15.96 26.78
N ASP A 458 -7.51 -15.64 28.04
CA ASP A 458 -6.74 -16.54 28.90
C ASP A 458 -7.47 -17.87 29.12
N GLY A 459 -8.80 -17.82 29.34
CA GLY A 459 -9.64 -19.02 29.41
C GLY A 459 -9.57 -19.87 28.14
N GLU A 460 -9.73 -19.25 26.97
CA GLU A 460 -9.64 -19.93 25.66
C GLU A 460 -8.28 -20.59 25.44
N ILE A 461 -7.18 -19.91 25.82
CA ILE A 461 -5.81 -20.43 25.66
C ILE A 461 -5.51 -21.56 26.64
N ASN A 462 -6.07 -21.52 27.85
CA ASN A 462 -5.93 -22.62 28.81
C ASN A 462 -6.68 -23.88 28.35
N ILE A 463 -7.70 -23.74 27.49
CA ILE A 463 -8.40 -24.86 26.84
C ILE A 463 -7.65 -25.33 25.59
N ASN A 464 -7.16 -24.40 24.76
CA ASN A 464 -6.41 -24.68 23.54
C ASN A 464 -5.14 -23.81 23.46
N SER A 465 -3.99 -24.40 23.75
CA SER A 465 -2.71 -23.69 23.78
C SER A 465 -2.30 -23.09 22.43
N GLU A 466 -2.72 -23.69 21.31
CA GLU A 466 -2.39 -23.21 19.95
C GLU A 466 -3.10 -21.89 19.63
N ALA A 467 -4.17 -21.55 20.36
CA ALA A 467 -4.88 -20.29 20.18
C ALA A 467 -3.96 -19.06 20.36
N GLY A 468 -2.92 -19.17 21.20
CA GLY A 468 -1.94 -18.10 21.43
C GLY A 468 -1.16 -17.68 20.18
N GLU A 469 -0.74 -18.64 19.35
CA GLU A 469 0.00 -18.36 18.11
C GLU A 469 -0.90 -17.75 17.03
N SER A 470 -2.19 -18.09 17.07
CA SER A 470 -3.19 -17.60 16.13
C SER A 470 -3.68 -16.17 16.40
N ILE A 471 -3.35 -15.58 17.57
CA ILE A 471 -3.87 -14.25 17.95
C ILE A 471 -3.57 -13.20 16.89
N ARG A 472 -2.33 -13.17 16.37
CA ARG A 472 -1.91 -12.14 15.42
C ARG A 472 -2.63 -12.24 14.07
N PRO A 473 -2.56 -13.37 13.35
CA PRO A 473 -3.20 -13.49 12.03
C PRO A 473 -4.73 -13.52 12.08
N ASN A 474 -5.34 -13.91 13.21
CA ASN A 474 -6.79 -14.09 13.35
C ASN A 474 -7.44 -13.13 14.36
N PHE A 475 -6.75 -12.07 14.77
CA PHE A 475 -7.24 -11.13 15.79
C PHE A 475 -8.70 -10.67 15.59
N PRO A 476 -9.11 -10.16 14.40
CA PRO A 476 -10.50 -9.75 14.18
C PRO A 476 -11.53 -10.86 14.39
N ILE A 477 -11.22 -12.10 14.00
CA ILE A 477 -12.13 -13.24 14.16
C ILE A 477 -12.28 -13.58 15.65
N ILE A 478 -11.16 -13.59 16.38
CA ILE A 478 -11.13 -13.84 17.82
C ILE A 478 -11.89 -12.75 18.58
N TRP A 479 -11.69 -11.49 18.17
CA TRP A 479 -12.42 -10.34 18.72
C TRP A 479 -13.93 -10.44 18.48
N ASP A 480 -14.36 -10.75 17.27
CA ASP A 480 -15.78 -10.93 16.95
C ASP A 480 -16.41 -12.10 17.74
N ARG A 481 -15.65 -13.20 17.93
CA ARG A 481 -16.09 -14.32 18.76
C ARG A 481 -16.27 -13.91 20.21
N PHE A 482 -15.32 -13.16 20.77
CA PHE A 482 -15.43 -12.60 22.11
C PHE A 482 -16.70 -11.76 22.27
N LEU A 483 -16.95 -10.81 21.36
CA LEU A 483 -18.13 -9.95 21.41
C LEU A 483 -19.43 -10.77 21.38
N LYS A 484 -19.52 -11.76 20.48
CA LYS A 484 -20.67 -12.66 20.38
C LYS A 484 -20.88 -13.49 21.65
N ASN A 485 -19.82 -14.07 22.21
CA ASN A 485 -19.90 -14.95 23.38
C ASN A 485 -20.26 -14.21 24.67
N THR A 486 -19.88 -12.94 24.78
CA THR A 486 -20.10 -12.13 25.97
C THR A 486 -21.34 -11.23 25.89
N GLY A 487 -22.02 -11.20 24.74
CA GLY A 487 -23.15 -10.31 24.49
C GLY A 487 -22.77 -8.83 24.42
N ASN A 488 -21.47 -8.52 24.37
CA ASN A 488 -20.98 -7.16 24.22
C ASN A 488 -21.28 -6.65 22.80
N GLN A 489 -21.82 -5.43 22.70
CA GLN A 489 -22.06 -4.79 21.41
C GLN A 489 -21.08 -3.65 21.17
N LEU A 490 -20.53 -3.57 19.96
CA LEU A 490 -19.72 -2.43 19.51
C LEU A 490 -20.50 -1.11 19.46
N SER A 491 -21.84 -1.18 19.39
CA SER A 491 -22.73 -0.01 19.38
C SER A 491 -22.65 0.83 20.64
N VAL A 492 -22.19 0.26 21.76
CA VAL A 492 -21.98 0.99 23.03
C VAL A 492 -20.84 2.00 22.89
N ILE A 493 -19.94 1.84 21.92
CA ILE A 493 -18.74 2.67 21.71
C ILE A 493 -18.98 3.81 20.68
N LYS A 494 -20.21 3.98 20.19
CA LYS A 494 -20.61 5.11 19.32
C LYS A 494 -21.11 6.28 20.15
#